data_AF-A0A2D9XWS2-F1
#
_entry.id   AF-A0A2D9XWS2-F1
#
_cell.length_a   1.000
_cell.length_b   1.000
_cell.length_c   1.000
_cell.angle_alpha   90.00
_cell.angle_beta   90.00
_cell.angle_gamma   90.00
#
_symmetry.space_group_name_H-M   'P 1'
#
loop_
_entity.id
_entity.type
_entity.pdbx_description
1 polymer ?
#
loop_
_entity_poly.entity_id
_entity_poly.type
_entity_poly.pdbx_seq_one_letter_code
_entity_poly.pdbx_strand_id
1 'polypeptide(L)'
;MNLKTVFRAAAVFMGMWILGMWFAPQMIMDQYGWQYTPGLKMMMRFMGLSMAALATLHWLIPEWSGNNISKFGMVSGLFWALFGAFGVYDLALNNVPANANTIIGAVINFVFAILFYLNSKKEAK
;
A
#
# COMPACT_ATOMS: atom_id res chain seq x y z
N MET A 1 1.62 6.68 18.43
CA MET A 1 1.60 7.45 17.17
C MET A 1 0.24 8.11 17.04
N ASN A 2 0.17 9.27 16.37
CA ASN A 2 -1.10 9.86 15.95
C ASN A 2 -1.43 9.41 14.52
N LEU A 3 -2.67 9.57 14.07
CA LEU A 3 -3.10 9.18 12.73
C LEU A 3 -2.32 9.89 11.63
N LYS A 4 -1.99 11.16 11.84
CA LYS A 4 -1.16 11.93 10.89
C LYS A 4 0.18 11.24 10.60
N THR A 5 0.85 10.69 11.61
CA THR A 5 2.08 9.93 11.41
C THR A 5 1.82 8.62 10.67
N VAL A 6 0.73 7.90 10.97
CA VAL A 6 0.39 6.65 10.26
C VAL A 6 0.16 6.91 8.77
N PHE A 7 -0.60 7.94 8.44
CA PHE A 7 -0.85 8.41 7.08
C PHE A 7 0.45 8.75 6.32
N ARG A 8 1.35 9.51 6.96
CA ARG A 8 2.64 9.87 6.36
C ARG A 8 3.55 8.65 6.18
N ALA A 9 3.60 7.75 7.15
CA ALA A 9 4.38 6.51 7.03
C ALA A 9 3.87 5.62 5.89
N ALA A 10 2.55 5.49 5.75
CA ALA A 10 1.90 4.78 4.66
C ALA A 10 2.26 5.41 3.30
N ALA A 11 2.20 6.74 3.19
CA ALA A 11 2.57 7.46 1.97
C ALA A 11 4.06 7.27 1.61
N VAL A 12 4.97 7.27 2.58
CA VAL A 12 6.41 7.00 2.34
C VAL A 12 6.62 5.57 1.85
N PHE A 13 5.93 4.60 2.45
CA PHE A 13 6.01 3.21 2.00
C PHE A 13 5.49 3.05 0.56
N MET A 14 4.35 3.67 0.22
CA MET A 14 3.87 3.73 -1.16
C MET A 14 4.90 4.41 -2.08
N GLY A 15 5.57 5.47 -1.61
CA GLY A 15 6.68 6.15 -2.29
C GLY A 15 7.78 5.20 -2.76
N MET A 16 8.23 4.30 -1.89
CA MET A 16 9.22 3.27 -2.23
C MET A 16 8.75 2.40 -3.40
N TRP A 17 7.49 1.95 -3.36
CA TRP A 17 6.91 1.14 -4.43
C TRP A 17 6.76 1.92 -5.75
N ILE A 18 6.37 3.19 -5.67
CA ILE A 18 6.24 4.06 -6.85
C ILE A 18 7.58 4.18 -7.57
N LEU A 19 8.66 4.41 -6.82
CA LEU A 19 10.01 4.48 -7.38
C LEU A 19 10.40 3.15 -8.05
N GLY A 20 10.09 2.01 -7.41
CA GLY A 20 10.28 0.69 -7.99
C GLY A 20 9.53 0.51 -9.31
N MET A 21 8.24 0.86 -9.36
CA MET A 21 7.41 0.72 -10.56
C MET A 21 7.84 1.63 -11.73
N TRP A 22 8.36 2.82 -11.45
CA TRP A 22 8.78 3.76 -12.48
C TRP A 22 10.20 3.54 -12.99
N PHE A 23 11.14 3.28 -12.08
CA PHE A 23 12.57 3.27 -12.41
C PHE A 23 13.16 1.86 -12.42
N ALA A 24 12.57 0.90 -11.70
CA ALA A 24 13.02 -0.49 -11.64
C ALA A 24 11.90 -1.52 -11.90
N PRO A 25 11.07 -1.36 -12.95
CA PRO A 25 9.90 -2.23 -13.16
C PRO A 25 10.28 -3.69 -13.38
N GLN A 26 11.45 -3.97 -13.96
CA GLN A 26 11.93 -5.34 -14.15
C GLN A 26 12.17 -6.05 -12.82
N MET A 27 12.84 -5.38 -11.87
CA MET A 27 13.08 -5.92 -10.53
C MET A 27 11.77 -6.27 -9.83
N ILE A 28 10.74 -5.42 -9.96
CA ILE A 28 9.41 -5.71 -9.40
C ILE A 28 8.80 -6.93 -10.10
N MET A 29 8.78 -6.97 -11.43
CA MET A 29 8.22 -8.10 -12.20
C MET A 29 8.88 -9.43 -11.85
N ASP A 30 10.20 -9.45 -11.71
CA ASP A 30 10.96 -10.65 -11.35
C ASP A 30 10.55 -11.20 -9.97
N GLN A 31 10.22 -10.32 -9.01
CA GLN A 31 9.71 -10.72 -7.68
C GLN A 31 8.37 -11.45 -7.77
N TYR A 32 7.55 -11.13 -8.77
CA TYR A 32 6.25 -11.76 -9.02
C TYR A 32 6.32 -12.90 -10.03
N GLY A 33 7.52 -13.26 -10.52
CA GLY A 33 7.70 -14.30 -11.54
C GLY A 33 7.14 -13.92 -12.91
N TRP A 34 6.93 -12.63 -13.17
CA TRP A 34 6.36 -12.15 -14.42
C TRP A 34 7.43 -12.02 -15.49
N GLN A 35 7.12 -12.45 -16.72
CA GLN A 35 8.00 -12.23 -17.85
C GLN A 35 8.03 -10.74 -18.23
N TYR A 36 9.24 -10.18 -18.29
CA TYR A 36 9.42 -8.79 -18.69
C TYR A 36 9.03 -8.60 -20.17
N THR A 37 8.01 -7.78 -20.41
CA THR A 37 7.60 -7.37 -21.76
C THR A 37 7.43 -5.84 -21.84
N PRO A 38 7.58 -5.22 -23.03
CA PRO A 38 7.35 -3.78 -23.19
C PRO A 38 5.96 -3.33 -22.75
N GLY A 39 4.92 -4.13 -23.02
CA GLY A 39 3.55 -3.84 -22.60
C GLY A 39 3.39 -3.87 -21.07
N LEU A 40 3.93 -4.89 -20.41
CA LEU A 40 3.86 -5.00 -18.95
C LEU A 40 4.69 -3.93 -18.24
N LYS A 41 5.83 -3.54 -18.82
CA LYS A 41 6.60 -2.36 -18.38
C LYS A 41 5.74 -1.10 -18.41
N MET A 42 5.01 -0.87 -19.50
CA MET A 42 4.12 0.30 -19.60
C MET A 42 3.00 0.23 -18.55
N MET A 43 2.39 -0.95 -18.36
CA MET A 43 1.37 -1.18 -17.34
C MET A 43 1.89 -0.89 -15.92
N MET A 44 3.11 -1.32 -15.57
CA MET A 44 3.75 -0.98 -14.30
C MET A 44 3.88 0.52 -14.09
N ARG A 45 4.21 1.29 -15.14
CA ARG A 45 4.32 2.75 -15.01
C ARG A 45 2.97 3.41 -14.73
N PHE A 46 1.90 2.91 -15.34
CA PHE A 46 0.53 3.36 -15.03
C PHE A 46 0.10 2.98 -13.61
N MET A 47 0.40 1.76 -13.16
CA MET A 47 0.15 1.35 -11.77
C MET A 47 0.92 2.22 -10.76
N GLY A 48 2.17 2.56 -11.08
CA GLY A 48 2.96 3.51 -10.30
C GLY A 48 2.30 4.89 -10.21
N LEU A 49 1.70 5.39 -11.30
CA LEU A 49 0.93 6.64 -11.29
C LEU A 49 -0.33 6.55 -10.41
N SER A 50 -1.10 5.46 -10.53
CA SER A 50 -2.26 5.23 -9.67
C SER A 50 -1.88 5.20 -8.19
N MET A 51 -0.77 4.54 -7.85
CA MET A 51 -0.27 4.51 -6.49
C MET A 51 0.29 5.87 -6.04
N ALA A 52 0.89 6.65 -6.93
CA ALA A 52 1.33 8.02 -6.63
C ALA A 52 0.15 8.92 -6.27
N ALA A 53 -1.00 8.77 -6.95
CA ALA A 53 -2.22 9.47 -6.57
C ALA A 53 -2.68 9.05 -5.16
N LEU A 54 -2.69 7.75 -4.85
CA LEU A 54 -3.06 7.25 -3.51
C LEU A 54 -2.09 7.72 -2.42
N ALA A 55 -0.78 7.73 -2.69
CA ALA A 55 0.24 8.21 -1.76
C ALA A 55 0.07 9.70 -1.47
N THR A 56 -0.24 10.49 -2.51
CA THR A 56 -0.53 11.93 -2.39
C THR A 56 -1.76 12.16 -1.53
N LEU A 57 -2.83 11.36 -1.71
CA LEU A 57 -4.02 11.41 -0.86
C LEU A 57 -3.66 11.06 0.59
N HIS A 58 -2.87 10.01 0.83
CA HIS A 58 -2.44 9.66 2.18
C HIS A 58 -1.62 10.78 2.83
N TRP A 59 -0.84 11.54 2.06
CA TRP A 59 -0.08 12.67 2.57
C TRP A 59 -0.96 13.85 2.97
N LEU A 60 -1.98 14.15 2.16
CA LEU A 60 -2.80 15.37 2.27
C LEU A 60 -4.06 15.19 3.12
N ILE A 61 -4.60 13.97 3.23
CA ILE A 61 -5.79 13.66 4.06
C ILE A 61 -5.64 14.21 5.48
N PRO A 62 -4.51 14.03 6.21
CA PRO A 62 -4.37 14.57 7.57
C PRO A 62 -4.46 16.10 7.66
N GLU A 63 -4.22 16.81 6.56
CA GLU A 63 -4.29 18.28 6.49
C GLU A 63 -5.70 18.75 6.14
N TRP A 64 -6.43 17.96 5.36
CA TRP A 64 -7.80 18.28 4.92
C TRP A 64 -8.88 17.74 5.85
N SER A 65 -8.58 16.74 6.67
CA SER A 65 -9.58 15.99 7.42
C SER A 65 -10.18 16.73 8.62
N GLY A 66 -9.50 17.75 9.12
CA GLY A 66 -9.87 18.44 10.37
C GLY A 66 -10.20 17.43 11.49
N ASN A 67 -11.36 17.57 12.11
CA ASN A 67 -11.82 16.71 13.20
C ASN A 67 -12.30 15.31 12.74
N ASN A 68 -12.39 15.06 11.43
CA ASN A 68 -12.86 13.77 10.88
C ASN A 68 -11.72 12.79 10.54
N ILE A 69 -10.48 13.08 10.92
CA ILE A 69 -9.31 12.24 10.58
C ILE A 69 -9.50 10.76 10.96
N SER A 70 -10.20 10.48 12.06
CA SER A 70 -10.50 9.12 12.51
C SER A 70 -11.31 8.31 11.48
N LYS A 71 -12.31 8.93 10.83
CA LYS A 71 -13.14 8.28 9.81
C LYS A 71 -12.30 7.92 8.57
N PHE A 72 -11.45 8.84 8.11
CA PHE A 72 -10.52 8.57 7.03
C PHE A 72 -9.54 7.46 7.40
N GLY A 73 -9.01 7.47 8.63
CA GLY A 73 -8.14 6.41 9.12
C GLY A 73 -8.82 5.04 9.11
N MET A 74 -10.11 4.94 9.48
CA MET A 74 -10.84 3.65 9.40
C MET A 74 -10.99 3.16 7.97
N VAL A 75 -11.33 4.05 7.04
CA VAL A 75 -11.46 3.72 5.61
C VAL A 75 -10.11 3.28 5.04
N SER A 76 -9.03 4.02 5.33
CA SER A 76 -7.67 3.63 4.95
C SER A 76 -7.32 2.26 5.53
N GLY A 77 -7.55 2.04 6.82
CA GLY A 77 -7.29 0.76 7.47
C GLY A 77 -8.01 -0.41 6.80
N LEU A 78 -9.26 -0.22 6.38
CA LEU A 78 -10.01 -1.22 5.63
C LEU A 78 -9.35 -1.53 4.27
N PHE A 79 -8.98 -0.52 3.49
CA PHE A 79 -8.31 -0.75 2.20
C PHE A 79 -6.97 -1.47 2.37
N TRP A 80 -6.17 -1.09 3.37
CA TRP A 80 -4.92 -1.79 3.69
C TRP A 80 -5.17 -3.26 4.09
N ALA A 81 -6.23 -3.55 4.84
CA ALA A 81 -6.61 -4.93 5.16
C ALA A 81 -7.03 -5.72 3.91
N LEU A 82 -7.79 -5.09 3.00
CA LEU A 82 -8.20 -5.70 1.73
C LEU A 82 -6.99 -6.01 0.84
N PHE A 83 -6.02 -5.11 0.73
CA PHE A 83 -4.76 -5.38 0.01
C PHE A 83 -3.97 -6.54 0.65
N GLY A 84 -3.91 -6.60 1.99
CA GLY A 84 -3.29 -7.71 2.71
C GLY A 84 -3.99 -9.04 2.43
N ALA A 85 -5.32 -9.06 2.51
CA ALA A 85 -6.14 -10.25 2.24
C ALA A 85 -5.99 -10.72 0.78
N PHE A 86 -5.98 -9.79 -0.18
CA PHE A 86 -5.76 -10.11 -1.58
C PHE A 86 -4.38 -10.72 -1.82
N GLY A 87 -3.33 -10.17 -1.20
CA GLY A 87 -1.98 -10.74 -1.27
C GLY A 87 -1.88 -12.15 -0.67
N VAL A 88 -2.55 -12.40 0.46
CA VAL A 88 -2.63 -13.75 1.06
C VAL A 88 -3.38 -14.72 0.15
N TYR A 89 -4.46 -14.25 -0.48
CA TYR A 89 -5.23 -15.05 -1.43
C TYR A 89 -4.39 -15.46 -2.64
N ASP A 90 -3.65 -14.52 -3.25
CA ASP A 90 -2.77 -14.83 -4.39
C ASP A 90 -1.63 -15.78 -4.01
N LEU A 91 -1.09 -15.66 -2.79
CA LEU A 91 -0.11 -16.62 -2.26
C LEU A 91 -0.73 -18.01 -2.06
N ALA A 92 -1.95 -18.10 -1.53
CA ALA A 92 -2.64 -19.36 -1.30
C ALA A 92 -2.96 -20.12 -2.60
N LEU A 93 -3.23 -19.39 -3.69
CA LEU A 93 -3.49 -19.95 -5.01
C LEU A 93 -2.24 -20.16 -5.87
N ASN A 94 -1.05 -19.80 -5.37
CA ASN A 94 0.21 -19.81 -6.12
C ASN A 94 0.18 -18.91 -7.37
N ASN A 95 -0.63 -17.84 -7.37
CA ASN A 95 -0.63 -16.84 -8.43
C ASN A 95 0.67 -16.00 -8.42
N VAL A 96 1.31 -15.92 -7.25
CA VAL A 96 2.60 -15.23 -7.06
C VAL A 96 3.58 -16.17 -6.33
N PRO A 97 4.89 -16.07 -6.59
CA PRO A 97 5.88 -16.87 -5.90
C PRO A 97 5.86 -16.59 -4.39
N ALA A 98 5.90 -17.65 -3.57
CA ALA A 98 6.04 -17.55 -2.12
C ALA A 98 7.49 -17.22 -1.73
N ASN A 99 7.88 -15.95 -1.88
CA ASN A 99 9.20 -15.45 -1.52
C ASN A 99 9.10 -14.40 -0.40
N ALA A 100 10.24 -13.98 0.14
CA ALA A 100 10.27 -13.02 1.23
C ALA A 100 9.54 -11.71 0.89
N ASN A 101 9.65 -11.21 -0.34
CA ASN A 101 9.05 -9.94 -0.73
C ASN A 101 7.52 -10.00 -0.79
N THR A 102 6.95 -11.07 -1.36
CA THR A 102 5.48 -11.23 -1.45
C THR A 102 4.85 -11.48 -0.09
N ILE A 103 5.51 -12.26 0.77
CA ILE A 103 5.06 -12.51 2.15
C ILE A 103 5.17 -11.22 2.99
N ILE A 104 6.33 -10.56 2.98
CA ILE A 104 6.55 -9.32 3.74
C ILE A 104 5.58 -8.23 3.27
N GLY A 105 5.35 -8.11 1.96
CA GLY A 105 4.37 -7.17 1.41
C GLY A 105 2.97 -7.37 1.98
N ALA A 106 2.49 -8.62 2.02
CA ALA A 106 1.19 -8.95 2.61
C ALA A 106 1.14 -8.65 4.12
N VAL A 107 2.21 -8.98 4.87
CA VAL A 107 2.28 -8.69 6.32
C VAL A 107 2.26 -7.19 6.58
N ILE A 108 3.05 -6.40 5.84
CA ILE A 108 3.10 -4.93 6.01
C ILE A 108 1.72 -4.31 5.76
N ASN A 109 0.95 -4.84 4.81
CA ASN A 109 -0.41 -4.37 4.56
C ASN A 109 -1.30 -4.52 5.81
N PHE A 110 -1.23 -5.67 6.49
CA PHE A 110 -1.95 -5.87 7.76
C PHE A 110 -1.40 -5.01 8.90
N VAL A 111 -0.09 -4.78 8.96
CA VAL A 111 0.51 -3.87 9.95
C VAL A 111 -0.09 -2.46 9.80
N PHE A 112 -0.13 -1.91 8.59
CA PHE A 112 -0.75 -0.61 8.35
C PHE A 112 -2.25 -0.63 8.67
N ALA A 113 -2.97 -1.68 8.29
CA ALA A 113 -4.39 -1.81 8.61
C ALA A 113 -4.67 -1.74 10.12
N ILE A 114 -3.89 -2.49 10.92
CA ILE A 114 -3.98 -2.50 12.38
C ILE A 114 -3.61 -1.13 12.96
N LEU A 115 -2.53 -0.51 12.46
CA LEU A 115 -2.11 0.82 12.90
C LEU A 115 -3.21 1.86 12.62
N PHE A 116 -3.81 1.86 11.44
CA PHE A 116 -4.91 2.76 11.13
C PHE A 116 -6.11 2.53 12.05
N TYR A 117 -6.54 1.28 12.23
CA TYR A 117 -7.66 0.93 13.09
C TYR A 117 -7.46 1.36 14.56
N LEU A 118 -6.31 1.02 15.14
CA LEU A 118 -6.02 1.31 16.54
C LEU A 118 -5.91 2.82 16.79
N ASN A 119 -5.27 3.56 15.89
CA ASN A 119 -5.11 5.01 16.06
C ASN A 119 -6.41 5.78 15.74
N SER A 120 -7.24 5.29 14.80
CA SER A 120 -8.59 5.82 14.60
C SER A 120 -9.47 5.68 15.83
N LYS A 121 -9.43 4.54 16.52
CA LYS A 121 -10.19 4.36 17.77
C LYS A 121 -9.73 5.27 18.90
N LYS A 122 -8.44 5.64 18.93
CA LYS A 122 -7.89 6.54 19.95
C LYS A 122 -8.32 7.98 19.73
N GLU A 123 -8.33 8.44 18.47
CA GLU A 123 -8.68 9.82 18.10
C GLU A 123 -10.19 10.03 17.85
N ALA A 124 -11.00 8.97 17.90
CA ALA A 124 -12.47 9.07 17.87
C ALA A 124 -13.08 9.47 19.24
N LYS A 125 -12.26 9.50 20.29
CA LYS A 125 -12.63 9.92 21.64
C LYS A 125 -12.34 11.41 21.82
#